data_AF-A0AB37NZV4-F1
#
_entry.id   AF-A0AB37NZV4-F1
#
_cell.length_a   1.000
_cell.length_b   1.000
_cell.length_c   1.000
_cell.angle_alpha   90.00
_cell.angle_beta   90.00
_cell.angle_gamma   90.00
#
_symmetry.space_group_name_H-M   'P 1'
#
loop_
_entity.id
_entity.type
_entity.pdbx_description
1 polymer ?
#
loop_
_entity_poly.entity_id
_entity_poly.type
_entity_poly.pdbx_seq_one_letter_code
_entity_poly.pdbx_strand_id
1 'polypeptide(L)'
;MVLMQTIIYGEAIGDALGVPYEFRERGTFTCTGMVGGGAHRQPAGTVNEDDMRVRFLAWLDDGKYSADGTVFDVGGATQRALRAGHGMSGERDNGNGSLMRIVPCALFDLSDSDIRRASAVTHAHPISMDACVTLVHIARELIDMVDVREALAHNGFDGLWHKSRNEIESDGFVLHTLEAALWCLCTTQSYADCVLEAVNLGSDTDTTAAVAGALAALVYGFEDEGEPSGIPEEWMDALRGQEQFLDVILGGPEDVETDPNGAYGDDPLSGERMPLDLDGDQLVASTSSAGLDLFDDARDLCSQAAMMSDEETRAQSFAQAAETLIKAYQVGIFEAAQVLGILYYERHVQAADADAQAFLWFGRGCEHGLADCACYLGDMLRDGRGPDREPDAQAALDYYNLAFDLAQERFDLEDLDDLASFAIIALRLGESYERRVQDGLDSAQAGDFAFMHYAMAATIAERVVRLGARALGKELRLAQDGVERMRPYASPESLEHERM
;
A
#
# COMPACT_ATOMS: atom_id res chain seq x y z
N MET A 1 -4.50 32.58 0.00
CA MET A 1 -4.02 32.18 -1.36
C MET A 1 -2.50 32.01 -1.43
N VAL A 2 -1.68 33.06 -1.24
CA VAL A 2 -0.21 32.98 -1.45
C VAL A 2 0.46 31.89 -0.63
N LEU A 3 0.10 31.64 0.63
CA LEU A 3 0.79 30.61 1.43
C LEU A 3 0.45 29.18 0.97
N MET A 4 -0.83 28.83 0.88
CA MET A 4 -1.29 27.50 0.43
C MET A 4 -0.91 27.25 -1.04
N GLN A 5 -0.97 28.28 -1.90
CA GLN A 5 -0.42 28.23 -3.26
C GLN A 5 1.09 28.06 -3.25
N THR A 6 1.86 28.82 -2.46
CA THR A 6 3.33 28.71 -2.44
C THR A 6 3.78 27.34 -1.94
N ILE A 7 3.02 26.74 -1.05
CA ILE A 7 3.32 25.43 -0.48
C ILE A 7 2.99 24.31 -1.47
N ILE A 8 1.79 24.32 -2.06
CA ILE A 8 1.37 23.37 -3.10
C ILE A 8 2.22 23.54 -4.39
N TYR A 9 2.58 24.77 -4.74
CA TYR A 9 3.52 25.06 -5.83
C TYR A 9 4.94 24.62 -5.48
N GLY A 10 5.40 24.80 -4.24
CA GLY A 10 6.72 24.38 -3.79
C GLY A 10 6.93 22.87 -3.93
N GLU A 11 5.91 22.08 -3.59
CA GLU A 11 5.91 20.62 -3.70
C GLU A 11 5.89 20.14 -5.16
N ALA A 12 4.93 20.60 -5.98
CA ALA A 12 4.89 20.20 -7.39
C ALA A 12 6.09 20.71 -8.19
N ILE A 13 6.68 21.85 -7.80
CA ILE A 13 7.96 22.31 -8.36
C ILE A 13 9.10 21.39 -7.92
N GLY A 14 9.12 20.92 -6.67
CA GLY A 14 10.09 19.96 -6.13
C GLY A 14 10.05 18.60 -6.83
N ASP A 15 8.87 18.00 -6.94
CA ASP A 15 8.65 16.73 -7.64
C ASP A 15 9.00 16.83 -9.14
N ALA A 16 8.49 17.86 -9.82
CA ALA A 16 8.79 18.09 -11.25
C ALA A 16 10.27 18.42 -11.53
N LEU A 17 11.00 19.01 -10.57
CA LEU A 17 12.45 19.21 -10.66
C LEU A 17 13.25 17.92 -10.44
N GLY A 18 12.72 16.97 -9.67
CA GLY A 18 13.39 15.71 -9.30
C GLY A 18 13.31 14.62 -10.37
N VAL A 19 12.15 14.43 -10.99
CA VAL A 19 11.85 13.36 -11.99
C VAL A 19 12.91 13.18 -13.10
N PRO A 20 13.52 14.23 -13.70
CA PRO A 20 14.54 14.06 -14.74
C PRO A 20 15.86 13.44 -14.25
N TYR A 21 16.11 13.52 -12.94
CA TYR A 21 17.35 13.10 -12.28
C TYR A 21 17.14 11.89 -11.37
N GLU A 22 15.91 11.41 -11.27
CA GLU A 22 15.54 10.16 -10.61
C GLU A 22 16.42 9.01 -11.13
N PHE A 23 16.97 8.23 -10.20
CA PHE A 23 17.91 7.12 -10.46
C PHE A 23 19.27 7.50 -11.05
N ARG A 24 19.66 8.79 -11.07
CA ARG A 24 21.04 9.21 -11.43
C ARG A 24 21.98 9.18 -10.24
N GLU A 25 23.19 8.69 -10.47
CA GLU A 25 24.20 8.51 -9.43
C GLU A 25 24.71 9.86 -8.89
N ARG A 26 24.91 9.98 -7.57
CA ARG A 26 25.28 11.25 -6.91
C ARG A 26 26.60 11.81 -7.45
N GLY A 27 26.61 13.10 -7.82
CA GLY A 27 27.78 13.78 -8.39
C GLY A 27 27.93 13.66 -9.91
N THR A 28 27.04 12.92 -10.58
CA THR A 28 27.03 12.76 -12.05
C THR A 28 26.11 13.74 -12.78
N PHE A 29 25.37 14.57 -12.04
CA PHE A 29 24.43 15.54 -12.59
C PHE A 29 24.44 16.84 -11.78
N THR A 30 23.91 17.91 -12.37
CA THR A 30 23.69 19.19 -11.70
C THR A 30 22.32 19.70 -12.11
N CYS A 31 21.41 19.83 -11.15
CA CYS A 31 20.12 20.48 -11.36
C CYS A 31 20.33 22.00 -11.35
N THR A 32 20.06 22.66 -12.47
CA THR A 32 20.18 24.13 -12.60
C THR A 32 18.83 24.81 -12.90
N GLY A 33 17.74 24.05 -12.92
CA GLY A 33 16.37 24.50 -13.24
C GLY A 33 15.49 23.36 -13.77
N MET A 34 14.22 23.65 -14.09
CA MET A 34 13.30 22.66 -14.65
C MET A 34 13.73 22.20 -16.05
N VAL A 35 13.91 20.89 -16.21
CA VAL A 35 14.25 20.23 -17.48
C VAL A 35 13.36 19.02 -17.68
N GLY A 36 13.05 18.64 -18.93
CA GLY A 36 12.28 17.41 -19.23
C GLY A 36 13.18 16.25 -19.67
N GLY A 37 12.65 15.03 -19.61
CA GLY A 37 13.33 13.81 -20.07
C GLY A 37 14.18 13.13 -18.97
N GLY A 38 13.62 12.07 -18.38
CA GLY A 38 14.23 11.20 -17.36
C GLY A 38 13.85 9.72 -17.57
N ALA A 39 13.92 8.91 -16.50
CA ALA A 39 13.65 7.46 -16.52
C ALA A 39 12.32 7.07 -17.19
N HIS A 40 11.30 7.92 -17.03
CA HIS A 40 9.96 7.71 -17.58
C HIS A 40 9.65 8.54 -18.84
N ARG A 41 10.61 9.32 -19.36
CA ARG A 41 10.49 10.24 -20.51
C ARG A 41 9.25 11.16 -20.48
N GLN A 42 8.74 11.52 -19.30
CA GLN A 42 7.60 12.42 -19.19
C GLN A 42 8.03 13.91 -19.19
N PRO A 43 7.17 14.82 -19.69
CA PRO A 43 7.31 16.26 -19.47
C PRO A 43 7.17 16.63 -17.98
N ALA A 44 7.74 17.76 -17.57
CA ALA A 44 7.60 18.27 -16.20
C ALA A 44 6.12 18.57 -15.85
N GLY A 45 5.69 18.25 -14.61
CA GLY A 45 4.34 18.55 -14.09
C GLY A 45 3.25 17.53 -14.44
N THR A 46 3.62 16.29 -14.80
CA THR A 46 2.66 15.27 -15.27
C THR A 46 2.02 14.49 -14.13
N VAL A 47 0.71 14.21 -14.21
CA VAL A 47 0.01 13.29 -13.29
C VAL A 47 0.59 11.87 -13.40
N ASN A 48 1.04 11.31 -12.28
CA ASN A 48 1.47 9.92 -12.16
C ASN A 48 0.35 9.04 -11.61
N GLU A 49 -0.33 8.31 -12.51
CA GLU A 49 -1.48 7.46 -12.16
C GLU A 49 -1.10 6.27 -11.28
N ASP A 50 0.13 5.76 -11.42
CA ASP A 50 0.62 4.62 -10.67
C ASP A 50 0.93 5.03 -9.23
N ASP A 51 1.59 6.17 -9.03
CA ASP A 51 1.78 6.75 -7.68
C ASP A 51 0.44 7.04 -7.00
N MET A 52 -0.51 7.67 -7.71
CA MET A 52 -1.86 7.91 -7.18
C MET A 52 -2.54 6.59 -6.76
N ARG A 53 -2.44 5.54 -7.59
CA ARG A 53 -3.01 4.22 -7.29
C ARG A 53 -2.35 3.59 -6.08
N VAL A 54 -1.02 3.65 -5.98
CA VAL A 54 -0.26 3.13 -4.83
C VAL A 54 -0.68 3.85 -3.55
N ARG A 55 -0.84 5.18 -3.57
CA ARG A 55 -1.32 5.94 -2.41
C ARG A 55 -2.76 5.60 -2.03
N PHE A 56 -3.64 5.36 -3.00
CA PHE A 56 -5.00 4.92 -2.74
C PHE A 56 -5.07 3.49 -2.19
N LEU A 57 -4.17 2.60 -2.62
CA LEU A 57 -4.02 1.26 -2.05
C LEU A 57 -3.50 1.31 -0.62
N ALA A 58 -2.50 2.15 -0.33
CA ALA A 58 -2.02 2.38 1.03
C ALA A 58 -3.11 2.96 1.95
N TRP A 59 -3.97 3.84 1.41
CA TRP A 59 -5.17 4.26 2.14
C TRP A 59 -6.10 3.06 2.39
N LEU A 60 -6.46 2.32 1.35
CA LEU A 60 -7.43 1.23 1.43
C LEU A 60 -6.99 0.05 2.31
N ASP A 61 -5.72 -0.31 2.27
CA ASP A 61 -5.19 -1.52 2.90
C ASP A 61 -4.54 -1.23 4.26
N ASP A 62 -3.87 -0.07 4.41
CA ASP A 62 -3.09 0.26 5.61
C ASP A 62 -3.69 1.41 6.43
N GLY A 63 -4.85 1.96 6.04
CA GLY A 63 -5.49 3.09 6.73
C GLY A 63 -4.71 4.41 6.60
N LYS A 64 -3.72 4.48 5.71
CA LYS A 64 -2.91 5.69 5.50
C LYS A 64 -3.80 6.85 5.06
N TYR A 65 -3.56 8.06 5.57
CA TYR A 65 -4.38 9.26 5.28
C TYR A 65 -5.82 9.22 5.83
N SER A 66 -6.21 8.19 6.60
CA SER A 66 -7.47 8.21 7.35
C SER A 66 -7.31 8.93 8.69
N ALA A 67 -8.37 9.61 9.12
CA ALA A 67 -8.31 10.49 10.30
C ALA A 67 -7.96 9.77 11.61
N ASP A 68 -8.20 8.46 11.71
CA ASP A 68 -7.96 7.63 12.90
C ASP A 68 -7.19 6.33 12.59
N GLY A 69 -6.58 6.22 11.41
CA GLY A 69 -5.90 5.00 10.96
C GLY A 69 -6.86 3.87 10.55
N THR A 70 -8.18 4.10 10.53
CA THR A 70 -9.18 3.11 10.11
C THR A 70 -9.87 3.55 8.82
N VAL A 71 -9.89 2.65 7.82
CA VAL A 71 -10.66 2.87 6.59
C VAL A 71 -12.12 2.58 6.85
N PHE A 72 -12.98 3.51 6.49
CA PHE A 72 -14.42 3.30 6.34
C PHE A 72 -14.90 3.93 5.04
N ASP A 73 -16.08 3.51 4.60
CA ASP A 73 -16.81 4.13 3.48
C ASP A 73 -16.09 4.12 2.11
N VAL A 74 -15.44 3.00 1.78
CA VAL A 74 -14.90 2.81 0.42
C VAL A 74 -16.03 2.57 -0.58
N GLY A 75 -16.17 3.47 -1.55
CA GLY A 75 -17.11 3.29 -2.65
C GLY A 75 -16.84 2.03 -3.47
N GLY A 76 -17.88 1.27 -3.82
CA GLY A 76 -17.73 -0.02 -4.50
C GLY A 76 -17.06 0.03 -5.88
N ALA A 77 -17.15 1.16 -6.60
CA ALA A 77 -16.41 1.37 -7.85
C ALA A 77 -14.91 1.62 -7.57
N THR A 78 -14.59 2.44 -6.56
CA THR A 78 -13.22 2.68 -6.08
C THR A 78 -12.56 1.38 -5.64
N GLN A 79 -13.21 0.59 -4.78
CA GLN A 79 -12.67 -0.66 -4.29
C GLN A 79 -12.37 -1.64 -5.44
N ARG A 80 -13.32 -1.81 -6.36
CA ARG A 80 -13.12 -2.68 -7.54
C ARG A 80 -11.98 -2.17 -8.42
N ALA A 81 -11.88 -0.87 -8.65
CA ALA A 81 -10.81 -0.29 -9.46
C ALA A 81 -9.42 -0.51 -8.87
N LEU A 82 -9.28 -0.31 -7.57
CA LEU A 82 -8.01 -0.48 -6.87
C LEU A 82 -7.59 -1.96 -6.86
N ARG A 83 -8.52 -2.87 -6.55
CA ARG A 83 -8.26 -4.33 -6.58
C ARG A 83 -7.99 -4.87 -7.98
N ALA A 84 -8.60 -4.31 -9.02
CA ALA A 84 -8.40 -4.71 -10.41
C ALA A 84 -7.16 -4.08 -11.07
N GLY A 85 -6.54 -3.08 -10.44
CA GLY A 85 -5.39 -2.36 -11.00
C GLY A 85 -5.74 -1.37 -12.12
N HIS A 86 -7.03 -1.13 -12.42
CA HIS A 86 -7.46 -0.17 -13.44
C HIS A 86 -8.82 0.46 -13.12
N GLY A 87 -9.09 1.66 -13.65
CA GLY A 87 -10.37 2.35 -13.45
C GLY A 87 -11.58 1.59 -13.99
N MET A 88 -12.71 1.73 -13.32
CA MET A 88 -13.98 1.16 -13.76
C MET A 88 -14.63 2.06 -14.81
N SER A 89 -15.17 1.47 -15.88
CA SER A 89 -15.68 2.20 -17.05
C SER A 89 -17.07 1.75 -17.52
N GLY A 90 -17.78 0.96 -16.73
CA GLY A 90 -19.14 0.53 -17.03
C GLY A 90 -20.16 1.64 -16.83
N GLU A 91 -21.34 1.50 -17.45
CA GLU A 91 -22.45 2.46 -17.32
C GLU A 91 -22.86 2.70 -15.85
N ARG A 92 -22.74 1.65 -15.02
CA ARG A 92 -23.04 1.67 -13.58
C ARG A 92 -21.87 2.13 -12.70
N ASP A 93 -20.73 2.47 -13.30
CA ASP A 93 -19.53 2.92 -12.59
C ASP A 93 -19.37 4.45 -12.63
N ASN A 94 -20.45 5.18 -12.95
CA ASN A 94 -20.50 6.65 -12.95
C ASN A 94 -20.74 7.26 -11.56
N GLY A 95 -20.10 6.67 -10.55
CA GLY A 95 -20.09 7.21 -9.20
C GLY A 95 -19.33 8.53 -9.10
N ASN A 96 -19.66 9.35 -8.12
CA ASN A 96 -19.00 10.62 -7.81
C ASN A 96 -17.62 10.50 -7.14
N GLY A 97 -17.11 9.28 -6.91
CA GLY A 97 -15.90 9.04 -6.13
C GLY A 97 -14.64 9.68 -6.70
N SER A 98 -14.51 9.87 -8.03
CA SER A 98 -13.40 10.65 -8.60
C SER A 98 -13.59 12.17 -8.49
N LEU A 99 -14.83 12.64 -8.57
CA LEU A 99 -15.16 14.06 -8.49
C LEU A 99 -14.81 14.65 -7.11
N MET A 100 -15.05 13.89 -6.04
CA MET A 100 -14.84 14.33 -4.65
C MET A 100 -13.38 14.66 -4.29
N ARG A 101 -12.42 14.28 -5.15
CA ARG A 101 -10.98 14.41 -4.89
C ARG A 101 -10.21 15.14 -6.00
N ILE A 102 -10.90 15.74 -6.98
CA ILE A 102 -10.23 16.29 -8.17
C ILE A 102 -9.86 17.77 -8.06
N VAL A 103 -10.48 18.53 -7.14
CA VAL A 103 -10.26 19.98 -7.01
C VAL A 103 -8.78 20.38 -6.88
N PRO A 104 -7.90 19.63 -6.19
CA PRO A 104 -6.46 19.95 -6.15
C PRO A 104 -5.80 20.07 -7.54
N CYS A 105 -6.30 19.38 -8.57
CA CYS A 105 -5.80 19.52 -9.94
C CYS A 105 -5.95 20.94 -10.51
N ALA A 106 -6.86 21.76 -9.98
CA ALA A 106 -7.04 23.16 -10.39
C ALA A 106 -5.85 24.05 -9.99
N LEU A 107 -5.06 23.62 -9.00
CA LEU A 107 -3.90 24.36 -8.52
C LEU A 107 -2.66 24.15 -9.39
N PHE A 108 -2.70 23.18 -10.31
CA PHE A 108 -1.57 22.82 -11.16
C PHE A 108 -1.87 23.09 -12.64
N ASP A 109 -0.81 23.31 -13.43
CA ASP A 109 -0.89 23.50 -14.88
C ASP A 109 -1.08 22.16 -15.61
N LEU A 110 -2.20 21.50 -15.32
CA LEU A 110 -2.57 20.21 -15.87
C LEU A 110 -3.47 20.36 -17.10
N SER A 111 -3.20 19.55 -18.13
CA SER A 111 -4.09 19.47 -19.29
C SER A 111 -5.39 18.74 -18.93
N ASP A 112 -6.43 18.91 -19.75
CA ASP A 112 -7.64 18.10 -19.62
C ASP A 112 -7.34 16.60 -19.67
N SER A 113 -6.32 16.19 -20.43
CA SER A 113 -5.91 14.78 -20.49
C SER A 113 -5.39 14.29 -19.13
N ASP A 114 -4.63 15.11 -18.43
CA ASP A 114 -4.07 14.76 -17.11
C ASP A 114 -5.16 14.68 -16.04
N ILE A 115 -6.15 15.59 -16.10
CA ILE A 115 -7.31 15.56 -15.20
C ILE A 115 -8.15 14.29 -15.45
N ARG A 116 -8.35 13.91 -16.72
CA ARG A 116 -9.05 12.66 -17.06
C ARG A 116 -8.28 11.44 -16.54
N ARG A 117 -6.95 11.42 -16.65
CA ARG A 117 -6.08 10.37 -16.10
C ARG A 117 -6.20 10.27 -14.58
N ALA A 118 -6.20 11.39 -13.86
CA ALA A 118 -6.43 11.42 -12.42
C ALA A 118 -7.79 10.84 -12.01
N SER A 119 -8.85 11.11 -12.78
CA SER A 119 -10.15 10.45 -12.59
C SER A 119 -10.07 8.94 -12.88
N ALA A 120 -9.45 8.58 -14.01
CA ALA A 120 -9.36 7.23 -14.54
C ALA A 120 -8.58 6.25 -13.66
N VAL A 121 -7.83 6.73 -12.66
CA VAL A 121 -7.25 5.89 -11.60
C VAL A 121 -8.32 4.97 -11.01
N THR A 122 -9.54 5.49 -10.77
CA THR A 122 -10.68 4.68 -10.28
C THR A 122 -11.95 4.75 -11.11
N HIS A 123 -12.26 5.90 -11.73
CA HIS A 123 -13.45 6.11 -12.55
C HIS A 123 -13.04 6.55 -13.95
N ALA A 124 -12.96 5.57 -14.86
CA ALA A 124 -12.52 5.74 -16.24
C ALA A 124 -13.68 5.90 -17.23
N HIS A 125 -14.94 5.99 -16.74
CA HIS A 125 -16.07 6.27 -17.61
C HIS A 125 -16.03 7.74 -18.11
N PRO A 126 -16.25 8.01 -19.41
CA PRO A 126 -16.15 9.36 -19.99
C PRO A 126 -16.94 10.44 -19.24
N ILE A 127 -18.17 10.14 -18.80
CA ILE A 127 -19.00 11.07 -18.02
C ILE A 127 -18.29 11.49 -16.72
N SER A 128 -17.67 10.55 -16.00
CA SER A 128 -16.97 10.85 -14.75
C SER A 128 -15.70 11.69 -14.99
N MET A 129 -14.96 11.33 -16.04
CA MET A 129 -13.75 12.05 -16.45
C MET A 129 -14.05 13.49 -16.91
N ASP A 130 -15.10 13.69 -17.70
CA ASP A 130 -15.48 15.02 -18.20
C ASP A 130 -16.12 15.89 -17.10
N ALA A 131 -16.85 15.29 -16.15
CA ALA A 131 -17.31 16.00 -14.95
C ALA A 131 -16.13 16.51 -14.11
N CYS A 132 -15.09 15.69 -13.93
CA CYS A 132 -13.85 16.08 -13.26
C CYS A 132 -13.15 17.26 -13.96
N VAL A 133 -13.02 17.20 -15.29
CA VAL A 133 -12.46 18.30 -16.10
C VAL A 133 -13.27 19.58 -15.92
N THR A 134 -14.60 19.48 -15.98
CA THR A 134 -15.50 20.63 -15.82
C THR A 134 -15.36 21.28 -14.44
N LEU A 135 -15.33 20.48 -13.38
CA LEU A 135 -15.14 20.98 -12.01
C LEU A 135 -13.79 21.69 -11.84
N VAL A 136 -12.72 21.16 -12.44
CA VAL A 136 -11.38 21.78 -12.39
C VAL A 136 -11.34 23.11 -13.14
N HIS A 137 -12.00 23.23 -14.30
CA HIS A 137 -12.09 24.52 -15.02
C HIS A 137 -12.85 25.57 -14.22
N ILE A 138 -13.98 25.20 -13.61
CA ILE A 138 -14.72 26.10 -12.72
C ILE A 138 -13.84 26.52 -11.54
N ALA A 139 -13.16 25.58 -10.88
CA ALA A 139 -12.27 25.88 -9.76
C ALA A 139 -11.14 26.84 -10.16
N ARG A 140 -10.55 26.69 -11.36
CA ARG A 140 -9.53 27.61 -11.90
C ARG A 140 -10.08 29.02 -12.07
N GLU A 141 -11.27 29.17 -12.64
CA GLU A 141 -11.91 30.50 -12.77
C GLU A 141 -12.19 31.14 -11.41
N LEU A 142 -12.62 30.35 -10.41
CA LEU A 142 -12.82 30.85 -9.04
C LEU A 142 -11.50 31.27 -8.38
N ILE A 143 -10.40 30.54 -8.59
CA ILE A 143 -9.05 30.93 -8.13
C ILE A 143 -8.61 32.24 -8.77
N ASP A 144 -8.97 32.44 -10.04
CA ASP A 144 -8.75 33.69 -10.78
C ASP A 144 -9.76 34.80 -10.41
N MET A 145 -10.56 34.57 -9.35
CA MET A 145 -11.51 35.51 -8.77
C MET A 145 -12.64 35.91 -9.74
N VAL A 146 -12.98 35.04 -10.70
CA VAL A 146 -14.18 35.20 -11.53
C VAL A 146 -15.42 35.05 -10.65
N ASP A 147 -16.46 35.86 -10.89
CA ASP A 147 -17.72 35.73 -10.17
C ASP A 147 -18.29 34.32 -10.32
N VAL A 148 -18.82 33.75 -9.23
CA VAL A 148 -19.33 32.38 -9.20
C VAL A 148 -20.31 32.11 -10.34
N ARG A 149 -21.26 33.01 -10.59
CA ARG A 149 -22.28 32.78 -11.62
C ARG A 149 -21.72 32.91 -13.02
N GLU A 150 -20.74 33.79 -13.21
CA GLU A 150 -20.02 33.94 -14.47
C GLU A 150 -19.19 32.69 -14.79
N ALA A 151 -18.42 32.17 -13.82
CA ALA A 151 -17.65 30.94 -13.96
C ALA A 151 -18.54 29.73 -14.29
N LEU A 152 -19.70 29.61 -13.62
CA LEU A 152 -20.70 28.58 -13.94
C LEU A 152 -21.24 28.75 -15.36
N ALA A 153 -21.56 29.97 -15.80
CA ALA A 153 -22.08 30.23 -17.14
C ALA A 153 -21.08 29.86 -18.24
N HIS A 154 -19.79 30.19 -18.06
CA HIS A 154 -18.72 29.80 -18.99
C HIS A 154 -18.60 28.29 -19.16
N ASN A 155 -18.89 27.53 -18.10
CA ASN A 155 -18.77 26.07 -18.05
C ASN A 155 -20.10 25.35 -18.25
N GLY A 156 -21.12 26.02 -18.79
CA GLY A 156 -22.37 25.39 -19.23
C GLY A 156 -23.47 25.26 -18.17
N PHE A 157 -23.33 25.92 -17.02
CA PHE A 157 -24.30 25.93 -15.92
C PHE A 157 -25.03 27.27 -15.78
N ASP A 158 -25.18 28.03 -16.88
CA ASP A 158 -25.93 29.29 -16.88
C ASP A 158 -27.38 29.07 -16.40
N GLY A 159 -27.82 29.93 -15.49
CA GLY A 159 -29.15 29.87 -14.91
C GLY A 159 -29.37 28.80 -13.84
N LEU A 160 -28.34 28.06 -13.42
CA LEU A 160 -28.46 27.05 -12.35
C LEU A 160 -29.08 27.64 -11.06
N TRP A 161 -28.72 28.87 -10.72
CA TRP A 161 -29.27 29.63 -9.57
C TRP A 161 -30.77 29.96 -9.68
N HIS A 162 -31.43 29.66 -10.79
CA HIS A 162 -32.89 29.79 -10.94
C HIS A 162 -33.64 28.51 -10.58
N LYS A 163 -32.96 27.35 -10.50
CA LYS A 163 -33.58 26.11 -10.06
C LYS A 163 -33.98 26.22 -8.60
N SER A 164 -35.17 25.70 -8.28
CA SER A 164 -35.58 25.50 -6.89
C SER A 164 -34.89 24.27 -6.30
N ARG A 165 -34.76 24.24 -4.97
CA ARG A 165 -34.14 23.14 -4.24
C ARG A 165 -34.71 21.75 -4.60
N ASN A 166 -36.01 21.66 -4.90
CA ASN A 166 -36.66 20.39 -5.23
C ASN A 166 -36.30 19.84 -6.62
N GLU A 167 -35.65 20.66 -7.46
CA GLU A 167 -35.18 20.28 -8.79
C GLU A 167 -33.72 19.81 -8.78
N ILE A 168 -33.09 19.80 -7.61
CA ILE A 168 -31.69 19.40 -7.43
C ILE A 168 -31.65 17.97 -6.92
N GLU A 169 -31.02 17.11 -7.71
CA GLU A 169 -30.74 15.72 -7.35
C GLU A 169 -29.36 15.64 -6.68
N SER A 170 -29.24 14.85 -5.62
CA SER A 170 -28.02 14.73 -4.82
C SER A 170 -27.69 13.27 -4.47
N ASP A 171 -27.96 12.35 -5.40
CA ASP A 171 -27.55 10.95 -5.28
C ASP A 171 -26.09 10.74 -5.70
N GLY A 172 -25.61 9.49 -5.64
CA GLY A 172 -24.21 9.15 -5.93
C GLY A 172 -23.81 9.20 -7.41
N PHE A 173 -24.69 9.66 -8.30
CA PHE A 173 -24.34 9.88 -9.70
C PHE A 173 -23.53 11.17 -9.87
N VAL A 174 -22.39 11.06 -10.56
CA VAL A 174 -21.39 12.14 -10.67
C VAL A 174 -21.96 13.48 -11.16
N LEU A 175 -22.91 13.48 -12.11
CA LEU A 175 -23.48 14.73 -12.62
C LEU A 175 -24.49 15.37 -11.65
N HIS A 176 -25.22 14.56 -10.88
CA HIS A 176 -26.12 15.06 -9.84
C HIS A 176 -25.31 15.72 -8.73
N THR A 177 -24.24 15.07 -8.26
CA THR A 177 -23.31 15.65 -7.28
C THR A 177 -22.69 16.96 -7.79
N LEU A 178 -22.20 16.99 -9.04
CA LEU A 178 -21.62 18.20 -9.63
C LEU A 178 -22.64 19.34 -9.67
N GLU A 179 -23.84 19.09 -10.20
CA GLU A 179 -24.91 20.10 -10.27
C GLU A 179 -25.32 20.59 -8.88
N ALA A 180 -25.50 19.68 -7.91
CA ALA A 180 -25.89 20.01 -6.55
C ALA A 180 -24.85 20.91 -5.86
N ALA A 181 -23.56 20.57 -5.95
CA ALA A 181 -22.49 21.36 -5.35
C ALA A 181 -22.39 22.77 -5.95
N LEU A 182 -22.51 22.88 -7.28
CA LEU A 182 -22.52 24.18 -7.98
C LEU A 182 -23.77 25.00 -7.63
N TRP A 183 -24.93 24.35 -7.49
CA TRP A 183 -26.17 25.00 -7.07
C TRP A 183 -26.05 25.59 -5.67
N CYS A 184 -25.51 24.83 -4.71
CA CYS A 184 -25.23 25.32 -3.35
C CYS A 184 -24.30 26.54 -3.38
N LEU A 185 -23.21 26.48 -4.15
CA LEU A 185 -22.25 27.57 -4.25
C LEU A 185 -22.88 28.86 -4.80
N CYS A 186 -23.72 28.78 -5.83
CA CYS A 186 -24.28 29.95 -6.51
C CYS A 186 -25.57 30.52 -5.89
N THR A 187 -26.12 29.84 -4.88
CA THR A 187 -27.34 30.23 -4.15
C THR A 187 -27.11 30.62 -2.69
N THR A 188 -25.91 30.38 -2.17
CA THR A 188 -25.49 30.79 -0.81
C THR A 188 -24.46 31.92 -0.86
N GLN A 189 -24.11 32.49 0.30
CA GLN A 189 -23.24 33.68 0.41
C GLN A 189 -22.12 33.52 1.44
N SER A 190 -21.97 32.33 2.03
CA SER A 190 -20.92 32.05 3.01
C SER A 190 -20.50 30.58 2.88
N TYR A 191 -19.31 30.25 3.37
CA TYR A 191 -18.84 28.86 3.43
C TYR A 191 -19.81 27.98 4.21
N ALA A 192 -20.19 28.44 5.41
CA ALA A 192 -21.07 27.70 6.30
C ALA A 192 -22.44 27.43 5.67
N ASP A 193 -23.06 28.44 5.07
CA ASP A 193 -24.36 28.27 4.41
C ASP A 193 -24.27 27.32 3.21
N CYS A 194 -23.20 27.41 2.41
CA CYS A 194 -22.99 26.54 1.25
C CYS A 194 -22.90 25.07 1.66
N VAL A 195 -22.03 24.77 2.63
CA VAL A 195 -21.81 23.39 3.12
C VAL A 195 -23.05 22.85 3.82
N LEU A 196 -23.72 23.66 4.66
CA LEU A 196 -24.96 23.25 5.31
C LEU A 196 -26.07 22.98 4.29
N GLU A 197 -26.22 23.81 3.26
CA GLU A 197 -27.23 23.58 2.23
C GLU A 197 -26.94 22.28 1.47
N ALA A 198 -25.67 22.01 1.12
CA ALA A 198 -25.26 20.77 0.48
C ALA A 198 -25.60 19.53 1.31
N VAL A 199 -25.32 19.54 2.62
CA VAL A 199 -25.71 18.44 3.53
C VAL A 199 -27.24 18.31 3.60
N ASN A 200 -27.96 19.44 3.64
CA ASN A 200 -29.41 19.43 3.79
C ASN A 200 -30.17 19.04 2.50
N LEU A 201 -29.51 18.94 1.34
CA LEU A 201 -30.11 18.31 0.15
C LEU A 201 -30.41 16.82 0.37
N GLY A 202 -29.62 16.14 1.22
CA GLY A 202 -29.82 14.74 1.56
C GLY A 202 -29.23 13.78 0.54
N SER A 203 -29.54 12.49 0.70
CA SER A 203 -28.99 11.39 -0.11
C SER A 203 -27.47 11.23 0.05
N ASP A 204 -26.65 11.53 -0.95
CA ASP A 204 -25.18 11.43 -0.89
C ASP A 204 -24.60 12.73 -0.34
N THR A 205 -24.82 12.92 0.97
CA THR A 205 -24.59 14.19 1.66
C THR A 205 -23.12 14.51 1.84
N ASP A 206 -22.31 13.50 2.12
CA ASP A 206 -20.89 13.60 2.36
C ASP A 206 -20.15 14.03 1.10
N THR A 207 -20.41 13.38 -0.05
CA THR A 207 -19.72 13.72 -1.29
C THR A 207 -20.15 15.08 -1.83
N THR A 208 -21.45 15.38 -1.78
CA THR A 208 -21.98 16.68 -2.22
C THR A 208 -21.41 17.82 -1.37
N ALA A 209 -21.34 17.65 -0.05
CA ALA A 209 -20.77 18.63 0.86
C ALA A 209 -19.24 18.79 0.68
N ALA A 210 -18.51 17.70 0.39
CA ALA A 210 -17.07 17.77 0.13
C ALA A 210 -16.75 18.61 -1.12
N VAL A 211 -17.46 18.39 -2.22
CA VAL A 211 -17.28 19.16 -3.46
C VAL A 211 -17.72 20.62 -3.27
N ALA A 212 -18.88 20.85 -2.65
CA ALA A 212 -19.39 22.19 -2.38
C ALA A 212 -18.45 22.98 -1.44
N GLY A 213 -17.95 22.33 -0.39
CA GLY A 213 -17.02 22.90 0.57
C GLY A 213 -15.67 23.26 -0.06
N ALA A 214 -15.13 22.41 -0.93
CA ALA A 214 -13.89 22.71 -1.64
C ALA A 214 -14.03 23.98 -2.50
N LEU A 215 -15.12 24.12 -3.27
CA LEU A 215 -15.37 25.33 -4.07
C LEU A 215 -15.69 26.55 -3.19
N ALA A 216 -16.46 26.37 -2.12
CA ALA A 216 -16.79 27.43 -1.18
C ALA A 216 -15.54 27.96 -0.46
N ALA A 217 -14.55 27.10 -0.18
CA ALA A 217 -13.27 27.52 0.39
C ALA A 217 -12.49 28.43 -0.57
N LEU A 218 -12.55 28.18 -1.88
CA LEU A 218 -11.92 29.04 -2.90
C LEU A 218 -12.54 30.44 -2.92
N VAL A 219 -13.85 30.53 -2.70
CA VAL A 219 -14.62 31.80 -2.79
C VAL A 219 -14.64 32.56 -1.46
N TYR A 220 -14.88 31.85 -0.36
CA TYR A 220 -15.18 32.45 0.96
C TYR A 220 -14.09 32.20 2.01
N GLY A 221 -13.15 31.28 1.78
CA GLY A 221 -12.28 30.75 2.83
C GLY A 221 -11.34 31.78 3.50
N PHE A 222 -11.12 32.94 2.89
CA PHE A 222 -10.25 34.00 3.39
C PHE A 222 -10.98 35.34 3.28
N GLU A 223 -11.47 35.91 4.39
CA GLU A 223 -12.25 37.16 4.31
C GLU A 223 -11.37 38.42 4.32
N ASP A 224 -10.11 38.37 4.79
CA ASP A 224 -9.16 39.49 4.67
C ASP A 224 -7.69 39.05 4.92
N GLU A 225 -6.74 39.68 4.22
CA GLU A 225 -5.28 39.63 4.45
C GLU A 225 -4.62 38.24 4.68
N GLY A 226 -5.21 37.18 4.15
CA GLY A 226 -4.60 35.84 4.14
C GLY A 226 -4.82 35.02 5.41
N GLU A 227 -5.65 35.49 6.35
CA GLU A 227 -6.12 34.65 7.46
C GLU A 227 -7.39 33.89 7.05
N PRO A 228 -7.49 32.58 7.36
CA PRO A 228 -8.67 31.77 7.04
C PRO A 228 -9.82 32.13 7.99
N SER A 229 -10.60 33.15 7.63
CA SER A 229 -11.69 33.66 8.49
C SER A 229 -13.10 33.25 8.04
N GLY A 230 -13.25 32.68 6.83
CA GLY A 230 -14.58 32.33 6.31
C GLY A 230 -15.09 30.94 6.68
N ILE A 231 -14.22 30.05 7.16
CA ILE A 231 -14.60 28.72 7.66
C ILE A 231 -14.88 28.84 9.17
N PRO A 232 -16.01 28.31 9.69
CA PRO A 232 -16.31 28.37 11.12
C PRO A 232 -15.20 27.74 11.97
N GLU A 233 -14.65 28.53 12.91
CA GLU A 233 -13.57 28.10 13.82
C GLU A 233 -13.95 26.85 14.60
N GLU A 234 -15.20 26.75 15.07
CA GLU A 234 -15.73 25.57 15.76
C GLU A 234 -15.69 24.29 14.91
N TRP A 235 -15.78 24.39 13.58
CA TRP A 235 -15.69 23.24 12.67
C TRP A 235 -14.24 22.89 12.39
N MET A 236 -13.36 23.90 12.26
CA MET A 236 -11.93 23.68 12.16
C MET A 236 -11.43 22.98 13.43
N ASP A 237 -11.75 23.47 14.63
CA ASP A 237 -11.36 22.87 15.91
C ASP A 237 -11.85 21.42 16.08
N ALA A 238 -13.05 21.13 15.58
CA ALA A 238 -13.64 19.80 15.65
C ALA A 238 -13.11 18.81 14.60
N LEU A 239 -12.45 19.30 13.55
CA LEU A 239 -11.95 18.48 12.46
C LEU A 239 -10.90 17.50 12.97
N ARG A 240 -11.09 16.21 12.72
CA ARG A 240 -10.11 15.17 13.08
C ARG A 240 -9.05 15.06 11.99
N GLY A 241 -7.84 14.66 12.37
CA GLY A 241 -6.74 14.51 11.42
C GLY A 241 -6.15 15.83 10.90
N GLN A 242 -6.40 16.97 11.56
CA GLN A 242 -5.82 18.28 11.21
C GLN A 242 -4.30 18.24 11.06
N GLU A 243 -3.61 17.48 11.93
CA GLU A 243 -2.17 17.29 11.88
C GLU A 243 -1.73 16.58 10.60
N GLN A 244 -2.52 15.62 10.09
CA GLN A 244 -2.25 14.94 8.82
C GLN A 244 -2.43 15.88 7.62
N PHE A 245 -3.37 16.83 7.70
CA PHE A 245 -3.47 17.89 6.70
C PHE A 245 -2.24 18.78 6.75
N LEU A 246 -1.76 19.18 7.93
CA LEU A 246 -0.53 19.97 8.06
C LEU A 246 0.72 19.19 7.66
N ASP A 247 0.79 17.87 7.84
CA ASP A 247 1.91 17.04 7.37
C ASP A 247 1.87 16.81 5.85
N VAL A 248 0.69 16.68 5.26
CA VAL A 248 0.53 16.60 3.79
C VAL A 248 0.69 17.98 3.14
N ILE A 249 0.34 19.07 3.84
CA ILE A 249 0.42 20.44 3.33
C ILE A 249 1.81 21.04 3.59
N LEU A 250 2.38 20.98 4.79
CA LEU A 250 3.66 21.63 5.14
C LEU A 250 4.90 20.79 4.81
N GLY A 251 4.73 19.56 4.31
CA GLY A 251 5.80 18.58 4.29
C GLY A 251 6.13 18.14 5.71
N GLY A 252 5.35 17.20 6.24
CA GLY A 252 5.79 16.35 7.35
C GLY A 252 7.17 15.78 7.00
N PRO A 253 8.00 15.52 8.02
CA PRO A 253 9.44 15.75 7.98
C PRO A 253 10.07 15.29 6.66
N GLU A 254 10.91 16.16 6.05
CA GLU A 254 11.96 15.65 5.17
C GLU A 254 12.62 14.44 5.84
N ASP A 255 13.14 13.51 5.03
CA ASP A 255 14.26 12.65 5.42
C ASP A 255 15.03 13.29 6.57
N VAL A 256 14.90 12.75 7.79
CA VAL A 256 15.27 13.43 9.04
C VAL A 256 16.62 14.13 8.92
N GLU A 257 16.64 15.46 8.75
CA GLU A 257 17.87 16.24 8.82
C GLU A 257 18.37 16.27 10.26
N THR A 258 19.67 16.06 10.38
CA THR A 258 20.49 15.93 11.58
C THR A 258 20.42 17.13 12.53
N ASP A 259 20.25 16.91 13.83
CA ASP A 259 20.75 17.82 14.87
C ASP A 259 22.19 17.41 15.27
N PRO A 260 23.20 18.32 15.16
CA PRO A 260 24.59 18.03 15.46
C PRO A 260 24.95 17.79 16.94
N ASN A 261 24.06 17.99 17.93
CA ASN A 261 24.39 17.71 19.35
C ASN A 261 23.15 17.46 20.24
N GLY A 262 22.62 16.23 20.21
CA GLY A 262 22.00 15.51 21.33
C GLY A 262 20.74 16.08 21.99
N ALA A 263 19.63 15.33 22.01
CA ALA A 263 19.36 14.32 23.05
C ALA A 263 17.87 13.88 23.07
N TYR A 264 17.66 12.56 23.26
CA TYR A 264 16.41 11.82 23.58
C TYR A 264 15.32 11.82 22.51
N GLY A 265 14.58 10.73 22.23
CA GLY A 265 14.48 9.40 22.83
C GLY A 265 13.28 8.68 22.19
N ASP A 266 13.43 7.37 21.98
CA ASP A 266 12.41 6.31 21.81
C ASP A 266 11.23 6.50 20.83
N ASP A 267 11.37 6.02 19.57
CA ASP A 267 10.50 4.99 18.93
C ASP A 267 11.09 4.53 17.55
N PRO A 268 11.40 3.24 17.28
CA PRO A 268 12.30 2.85 16.17
C PRO A 268 11.67 2.39 14.83
N LEU A 269 10.38 2.57 14.51
CA LEU A 269 9.74 1.73 13.47
C LEU A 269 8.85 2.41 12.39
N SER A 270 9.22 3.59 11.89
CA SER A 270 8.61 4.17 10.67
C SER A 270 9.58 4.13 9.49
N GLY A 271 9.36 3.24 8.52
CA GLY A 271 10.13 3.21 7.26
C GLY A 271 9.52 2.27 6.21
N GLU A 272 8.69 2.85 5.33
CA GLU A 272 8.42 2.60 3.89
C GLU A 272 8.40 1.18 3.26
N ARG A 273 7.32 0.87 2.53
CA ARG A 273 7.18 -0.18 1.48
C ARG A 273 7.57 0.44 0.13
N MET A 274 8.42 -0.25 -0.66
CA MET A 274 8.74 0.07 -2.06
C MET A 274 8.11 -0.99 -2.99
N PRO A 275 7.69 -0.65 -4.23
CA PRO A 275 6.90 -1.52 -5.11
C PRO A 275 7.77 -2.45 -5.98
N LEU A 276 7.19 -3.57 -6.44
CA LEU A 276 7.78 -4.48 -7.43
C LEU A 276 7.10 -4.40 -8.79
N ASP A 277 7.91 -4.13 -9.82
CA ASP A 277 7.69 -4.57 -11.19
C ASP A 277 8.76 -5.64 -11.51
N LEU A 278 8.32 -6.81 -11.99
CA LEU A 278 9.19 -7.90 -12.45
C LEU A 278 8.95 -8.14 -13.95
N ASP A 279 9.84 -7.62 -14.79
CA ASP A 279 10.02 -8.09 -16.18
C ASP A 279 11.27 -8.99 -16.22
N GLY A 280 11.05 -10.26 -16.60
CA GLY A 280 11.98 -11.37 -16.43
C GLY A 280 13.08 -11.52 -17.48
N ASP A 281 13.87 -10.47 -17.77
CA ASP A 281 15.04 -10.66 -18.68
C ASP A 281 16.28 -9.77 -18.43
N GLN A 282 16.45 -9.16 -17.25
CA GLN A 282 17.68 -8.44 -16.89
C GLN A 282 18.04 -8.59 -15.40
N LEU A 283 18.48 -9.77 -14.98
CA LEU A 283 19.00 -10.01 -13.62
C LEU A 283 20.45 -10.47 -13.66
N VAL A 284 21.36 -9.59 -14.09
CA VAL A 284 22.77 -9.71 -13.73
C VAL A 284 23.42 -8.31 -13.63
N ALA A 285 23.96 -8.01 -12.44
CA ALA A 285 24.83 -6.88 -12.04
C ALA A 285 24.11 -5.59 -11.57
N SER A 286 24.37 -5.03 -10.37
CA SER A 286 25.43 -5.27 -9.39
C SER A 286 24.97 -5.01 -7.96
N THR A 287 24.92 -6.04 -7.12
CA THR A 287 24.89 -5.89 -5.67
C THR A 287 26.11 -5.08 -5.25
N SER A 288 25.92 -3.92 -4.62
CA SER A 288 27.08 -3.15 -4.15
C SER A 288 27.79 -3.95 -3.05
N SER A 289 29.12 -4.03 -3.08
CA SER A 289 29.88 -4.81 -2.09
C SER A 289 29.53 -4.37 -0.66
N ALA A 290 29.26 -3.09 -0.46
CA ALA A 290 28.89 -2.53 0.85
C ALA A 290 27.55 -3.05 1.39
N GLY A 291 26.58 -3.38 0.53
CA GLY A 291 25.31 -3.97 0.95
C GLY A 291 25.46 -5.42 1.42
N LEU A 292 26.27 -6.20 0.70
CA LEU A 292 26.61 -7.57 1.10
C LEU A 292 27.42 -7.58 2.41
N ASP A 293 28.38 -6.66 2.56
CA ASP A 293 29.14 -6.50 3.80
C ASP A 293 28.22 -6.23 5.00
N LEU A 294 27.22 -5.35 4.85
CA LEU A 294 26.22 -5.08 5.91
C LEU A 294 25.41 -6.33 6.26
N PHE A 295 24.97 -7.09 5.25
CA PHE A 295 24.16 -8.28 5.47
C PHE A 295 24.97 -9.39 6.16
N ASP A 296 26.22 -9.60 5.75
CA ASP A 296 27.13 -10.56 6.36
C ASP A 296 27.48 -10.16 7.81
N ASP A 297 27.80 -8.88 8.05
CA ASP A 297 28.05 -8.35 9.39
C ASP A 297 26.85 -8.58 10.32
N ALA A 298 25.63 -8.38 9.82
CA ALA A 298 24.43 -8.60 10.60
C ALA A 298 24.18 -10.08 10.92
N ARG A 299 24.44 -10.98 9.97
CA ARG A 299 24.35 -12.44 10.20
C ARG A 299 25.39 -12.91 11.21
N ASP A 300 26.59 -12.34 11.18
CA ASP A 300 27.63 -12.60 12.16
C ASP A 300 27.22 -12.11 13.55
N LEU A 301 26.61 -10.93 13.66
CA LEU A 301 26.05 -10.42 14.92
C LEU A 301 24.96 -11.35 15.47
N CYS A 302 24.02 -11.81 14.63
CA CYS A 302 23.00 -12.80 15.03
C CYS A 302 23.62 -14.09 15.56
N SER A 303 24.65 -14.61 14.85
CA SER A 303 25.33 -15.84 15.22
C SER A 303 26.08 -15.72 16.54
N GLN A 304 26.72 -14.56 16.78
CA GLN A 304 27.40 -14.27 18.04
C GLN A 304 26.40 -14.12 19.18
N ALA A 305 25.31 -13.37 18.96
CA ALA A 305 24.25 -13.16 19.95
C ALA A 305 23.64 -14.50 20.41
N ALA A 306 23.40 -15.43 19.48
CA ALA A 306 22.88 -16.76 19.79
C ALA A 306 23.77 -17.58 20.76
N MET A 307 25.07 -17.28 20.84
CA MET A 307 26.03 -17.95 21.74
C MET A 307 26.21 -17.22 23.08
N MET A 308 25.64 -16.04 23.25
CA MET A 308 25.77 -15.24 24.48
C MET A 308 24.88 -15.77 25.60
N SER A 309 25.45 -15.83 26.81
CA SER A 309 24.74 -16.25 28.03
C SER A 309 24.14 -15.08 28.82
N ASP A 310 24.68 -13.87 28.64
CA ASP A 310 24.15 -12.66 29.25
C ASP A 310 22.98 -12.11 28.41
N GLU A 311 21.80 -11.98 29.03
CA GLU A 311 20.58 -11.65 28.31
C GLU A 311 20.54 -10.21 27.80
N GLU A 312 21.13 -9.27 28.55
CA GLU A 312 21.18 -7.86 28.18
C GLU A 312 22.11 -7.65 26.98
N THR A 313 23.32 -8.20 27.06
CA THR A 313 24.29 -8.16 25.94
C THR A 313 23.73 -8.87 24.72
N ARG A 314 23.07 -10.02 24.90
CA ARG A 314 22.41 -10.75 23.81
C ARG A 314 21.32 -9.92 23.13
N ALA A 315 20.46 -9.27 23.90
CA ALA A 315 19.40 -8.42 23.36
C ALA A 315 19.97 -7.21 22.61
N GLN A 316 21.04 -6.59 23.13
CA GLN A 316 21.74 -5.50 22.45
C GLN A 316 22.35 -5.96 21.12
N SER A 317 22.97 -7.14 21.07
CA SER A 317 23.52 -7.68 19.82
C SER A 317 22.44 -7.99 18.78
N PHE A 318 21.28 -8.52 19.19
CA PHE A 318 20.16 -8.72 18.26
C PHE A 318 19.54 -7.40 17.78
N ALA A 319 19.44 -6.38 18.65
CA ALA A 319 19.00 -5.05 18.24
C ALA A 319 19.96 -4.43 17.22
N GLN A 320 21.26 -4.54 17.46
CA GLN A 320 22.28 -4.07 16.52
C GLN A 320 22.23 -4.84 15.19
N ALA A 321 22.02 -6.16 15.24
CA ALA A 321 21.85 -6.96 14.03
C ALA A 321 20.61 -6.50 13.24
N ALA A 322 19.48 -6.25 13.91
CA ALA A 322 18.27 -5.76 13.27
C ALA A 322 18.47 -4.39 12.60
N GLU A 323 19.11 -3.43 13.28
CA GLU A 323 19.46 -2.13 12.67
C GLU A 323 20.34 -2.30 11.42
N THR A 324 21.28 -3.25 11.46
CA THR A 324 22.20 -3.52 10.35
C THR A 324 21.46 -4.19 9.18
N LEU A 325 20.52 -5.10 9.46
CA LEU A 325 19.65 -5.70 8.46
C LEU A 325 18.72 -4.68 7.80
N ILE A 326 18.19 -3.70 8.55
CA ILE A 326 17.36 -2.62 7.98
C ILE A 326 18.17 -1.83 6.96
N LYS A 327 19.43 -1.49 7.30
CA LYS A 327 20.35 -0.81 6.36
C LYS A 327 20.65 -1.67 5.13
N ALA A 328 20.90 -2.97 5.32
CA ALA A 328 21.11 -3.90 4.21
C ALA A 328 19.88 -3.97 3.28
N TYR A 329 18.67 -4.02 3.85
CA TYR A 329 17.41 -3.99 3.10
C TYR A 329 17.24 -2.69 2.29
N GLN A 330 17.50 -1.53 2.90
CA GLN A 330 17.39 -0.21 2.26
C GLN A 330 18.33 -0.03 1.05
N VAL A 331 19.46 -0.75 1.01
CA VAL A 331 20.40 -0.74 -0.12
C VAL A 331 20.18 -1.88 -1.11
N GLY A 332 19.08 -2.62 -0.99
CA GLY A 332 18.63 -3.61 -1.96
C GLY A 332 18.97 -5.07 -1.64
N ILE A 333 19.41 -5.41 -0.42
CA ILE A 333 19.54 -6.81 0.03
C ILE A 333 18.22 -7.27 0.64
N PHE A 334 17.29 -7.72 -0.20
CA PHE A 334 15.92 -8.04 0.23
C PHE A 334 15.84 -9.27 1.15
N GLU A 335 16.83 -10.17 1.11
CA GLU A 335 17.00 -11.30 2.02
C GLU A 335 17.12 -10.86 3.48
N ALA A 336 17.51 -9.60 3.73
CA ALA A 336 17.52 -9.02 5.07
C ALA A 336 16.12 -8.96 5.71
N ALA A 337 15.05 -8.85 4.91
CA ALA A 337 13.68 -8.86 5.41
C ALA A 337 13.31 -10.21 6.06
N GLN A 338 13.77 -11.32 5.48
CA GLN A 338 13.55 -12.66 6.04
C GLN A 338 14.20 -12.78 7.43
N VAL A 339 15.47 -12.36 7.55
CA VAL A 339 16.21 -12.44 8.81
C VAL A 339 15.59 -11.52 9.86
N LEU A 340 15.17 -10.30 9.47
CA LEU A 340 14.44 -9.38 10.36
C LEU A 340 13.12 -9.96 10.85
N GLY A 341 12.33 -10.54 9.95
CA GLY A 341 11.07 -11.21 10.30
C GLY A 341 11.30 -12.30 11.34
N ILE A 342 12.33 -13.15 11.16
CA ILE A 342 12.68 -14.21 12.11
C ILE A 342 13.07 -13.63 13.48
N LEU A 343 13.87 -12.55 13.52
CA LEU A 343 14.27 -11.92 14.78
C LEU A 343 13.07 -11.43 15.60
N TYR A 344 12.06 -10.84 14.96
CA TYR A 344 10.83 -10.42 15.62
C TYR A 344 9.90 -11.59 15.96
N TYR A 345 9.81 -12.57 15.05
CA TYR A 345 9.00 -13.78 15.22
C TYR A 345 9.42 -14.58 16.45
N GLU A 346 10.74 -14.71 16.67
CA GLU A 346 11.35 -15.41 17.81
C GLU A 346 11.53 -14.52 19.05
N ARG A 347 11.06 -13.27 19.01
CA ARG A 347 11.19 -12.28 20.12
C ARG A 347 12.64 -12.00 20.52
N HIS A 348 13.57 -12.10 19.59
CA HIS A 348 14.98 -11.74 19.80
C HIS A 348 15.18 -10.22 19.91
N VAL A 349 14.31 -9.44 19.27
CA VAL A 349 14.28 -7.98 19.31
C VAL A 349 13.05 -7.52 20.09
N GLN A 350 13.23 -6.54 20.98
CA GLN A 350 12.12 -5.94 21.70
C GLN A 350 11.33 -5.01 20.78
N ALA A 351 10.00 -5.18 20.76
CA ALA A 351 9.07 -4.28 20.10
C ALA A 351 7.75 -4.26 20.89
N ALA A 352 7.02 -3.15 20.80
CA ALA A 352 5.69 -3.03 21.38
C ALA A 352 4.74 -4.10 20.83
N ASP A 353 4.86 -4.40 19.53
CA ASP A 353 4.19 -5.51 18.87
C ASP A 353 5.15 -6.27 17.95
N ALA A 354 5.84 -7.26 18.49
CA ALA A 354 6.78 -8.06 17.72
C ALA A 354 6.09 -9.00 16.71
N ASP A 355 4.79 -9.30 16.82
CA ASP A 355 4.11 -10.08 15.78
C ASP A 355 3.75 -9.18 14.59
N ALA A 356 3.28 -7.96 14.84
CA ALA A 356 3.07 -7.00 13.76
C ALA A 356 4.37 -6.72 12.99
N GLN A 357 5.50 -6.61 13.69
CA GLN A 357 6.81 -6.43 13.06
C GLN A 357 7.24 -7.66 12.26
N ALA A 358 7.10 -8.86 12.80
CA ALA A 358 7.39 -10.09 12.06
C ALA A 358 6.54 -10.18 10.78
N PHE A 359 5.23 -9.94 10.89
CA PHE A 359 4.29 -9.97 9.77
C PHE A 359 4.65 -8.94 8.69
N LEU A 360 5.03 -7.72 9.09
CA LEU A 360 5.48 -6.67 8.17
C LEU A 360 6.73 -7.09 7.39
N TRP A 361 7.78 -7.56 8.08
CA TRP A 361 9.05 -7.90 7.45
C TRP A 361 8.94 -9.14 6.56
N PHE A 362 8.16 -10.15 6.97
CA PHE A 362 7.84 -11.25 6.06
C PHE A 362 7.00 -10.80 4.87
N GLY A 363 6.06 -9.88 5.05
CA GLY A 363 5.31 -9.25 3.94
C GLY A 363 6.25 -8.65 2.88
N ARG A 364 7.22 -7.85 3.32
CA ARG A 364 8.24 -7.24 2.44
C ARG A 364 9.09 -8.28 1.72
N GLY A 365 9.57 -9.30 2.43
CA GLY A 365 10.32 -10.38 1.79
C GLY A 365 9.48 -11.13 0.75
N CYS A 366 8.19 -11.33 1.02
CA CYS A 366 7.26 -11.98 0.10
C CYS A 366 7.00 -11.15 -1.15
N GLU A 367 6.89 -9.82 -1.03
CA GLU A 367 6.79 -8.90 -2.17
C GLU A 367 7.99 -9.13 -3.12
N HIS A 368 9.20 -9.30 -2.58
CA HIS A 368 10.39 -9.61 -3.36
C HIS A 368 10.54 -11.07 -3.79
N GLY A 369 9.53 -11.91 -3.56
CA GLY A 369 9.48 -13.31 -4.00
C GLY A 369 10.32 -14.27 -3.16
N LEU A 370 10.54 -13.97 -1.88
CA LEU A 370 11.16 -14.90 -0.93
C LEU A 370 10.12 -15.90 -0.40
N ALA A 371 10.23 -17.15 -0.84
CA ALA A 371 9.28 -18.22 -0.51
C ALA A 371 9.18 -18.49 1.01
N ASP A 372 10.30 -18.42 1.73
CA ASP A 372 10.33 -18.62 3.19
C ASP A 372 9.48 -17.60 3.93
N CYS A 373 9.49 -16.35 3.48
CA CYS A 373 8.68 -15.28 4.09
C CYS A 373 7.18 -15.56 3.94
N ALA A 374 6.74 -16.03 2.76
CA ALA A 374 5.36 -16.47 2.56
C ALA A 374 5.01 -17.65 3.49
N CYS A 375 5.92 -18.61 3.66
CA CYS A 375 5.74 -19.72 4.59
C CYS A 375 5.57 -19.25 6.05
N TYR A 376 6.40 -18.29 6.50
CA TYR A 376 6.27 -17.70 7.84
C TYR A 376 4.97 -16.91 8.04
N LEU A 377 4.49 -16.17 7.02
CA LEU A 377 3.17 -15.52 7.08
C LEU A 377 2.05 -16.55 7.26
N GLY A 378 2.13 -17.67 6.54
CA GLY A 378 1.21 -18.79 6.71
C GLY A 378 1.26 -19.40 8.11
N ASP A 379 2.45 -19.58 8.68
CA ASP A 379 2.63 -20.07 10.05
C ASP A 379 2.01 -19.10 11.08
N MET A 380 2.22 -17.80 10.90
CA MET A 380 1.67 -16.77 11.77
C MET A 380 0.13 -16.73 11.73
N LEU A 381 -0.47 -16.79 10.54
CA LEU A 381 -1.94 -16.79 10.39
C LEU A 381 -2.56 -18.07 10.95
N ARG A 382 -1.94 -19.22 10.73
CA ARG A 382 -2.37 -20.50 11.31
C ARG A 382 -2.42 -20.45 12.84
N ASP A 383 -1.45 -19.76 13.45
CA ASP A 383 -1.28 -19.71 14.89
C ASP A 383 -1.99 -18.51 15.55
N GLY A 384 -2.73 -17.70 14.77
CA GLY A 384 -3.44 -16.51 15.26
C GLY A 384 -2.51 -15.36 15.65
N ARG A 385 -1.32 -15.31 15.05
CA ARG A 385 -0.30 -14.27 15.24
C ARG A 385 -0.31 -13.20 14.16
N GLY A 386 -1.31 -13.22 13.26
CA GLY A 386 -1.53 -12.16 12.28
C GLY A 386 -2.21 -10.91 12.88
N PRO A 387 -2.51 -9.89 12.05
CA PRO A 387 -3.09 -8.62 12.50
C PRO A 387 -4.38 -8.76 13.32
N ASP A 388 -5.26 -9.68 12.90
CA ASP A 388 -6.56 -9.91 13.53
C ASP A 388 -6.50 -10.70 14.84
N ARG A 389 -5.32 -11.21 15.22
CA ARG A 389 -5.09 -12.00 16.44
C ARG A 389 -5.96 -13.25 16.58
N GLU A 390 -6.43 -13.79 15.46
CA GLU A 390 -7.26 -14.98 15.39
C GLU A 390 -6.68 -15.97 14.35
N PRO A 391 -6.74 -17.29 14.59
CA PRO A 391 -6.29 -18.28 13.62
C PRO A 391 -7.10 -18.22 12.31
N ASP A 392 -6.42 -18.07 11.18
CA ASP A 392 -7.01 -18.17 9.83
C ASP A 392 -6.35 -19.29 9.03
N ALA A 393 -7.00 -20.45 9.01
CA ALA A 393 -6.51 -21.62 8.32
C ALA A 393 -6.57 -21.50 6.78
N GLN A 394 -7.49 -20.70 6.24
CA GLN A 394 -7.60 -20.54 4.79
C GLN A 394 -6.55 -19.55 4.27
N ALA A 395 -6.41 -18.39 4.94
CA ALA A 395 -5.35 -17.45 4.59
C ALA A 395 -3.96 -18.09 4.76
N ALA A 396 -3.75 -18.91 5.79
CA ALA A 396 -2.52 -19.68 5.93
C ALA A 396 -2.25 -20.61 4.74
N LEU A 397 -3.26 -21.36 4.28
CA LEU A 397 -3.17 -22.22 3.11
C LEU A 397 -2.83 -21.43 1.83
N ASP A 398 -3.43 -20.24 1.66
CA ASP A 398 -3.16 -19.38 0.50
C ASP A 398 -1.69 -18.93 0.48
N TYR A 399 -1.12 -18.56 1.63
CA TYR A 399 0.29 -18.22 1.76
C TYR A 399 1.23 -19.43 1.57
N TYR A 400 0.85 -20.62 2.02
CA TYR A 400 1.65 -21.83 1.76
C TYR A 400 1.66 -22.21 0.26
N ASN A 401 0.54 -22.01 -0.45
CA ASN A 401 0.50 -22.22 -1.90
C ASN A 401 1.40 -21.18 -2.61
N LEU A 402 1.34 -19.91 -2.20
CA LEU A 402 2.24 -18.87 -2.72
C LEU A 402 3.72 -19.20 -2.47
N ALA A 403 4.05 -19.65 -1.25
CA ALA A 403 5.41 -20.08 -0.91
C ALA A 403 5.88 -21.23 -1.81
N PHE A 404 4.99 -22.18 -2.10
CA PHE A 404 5.29 -23.32 -2.96
C PHE A 404 5.54 -22.90 -4.40
N ASP A 405 4.71 -22.02 -4.96
CA ASP A 405 4.88 -21.49 -6.32
C ASP A 405 6.20 -20.72 -6.44
N LEU A 406 6.52 -19.85 -5.48
CA LEU A 406 7.79 -19.11 -5.43
C LEU A 406 9.00 -20.04 -5.32
N ALA A 407 8.90 -21.09 -4.50
CA ALA A 407 9.97 -22.08 -4.35
C ALA A 407 10.19 -22.86 -5.65
N GLN A 408 9.14 -23.23 -6.38
CA GLN A 408 9.27 -23.92 -7.67
C GLN A 408 9.97 -23.07 -8.73
N GLU A 409 9.77 -21.76 -8.70
CA GLU A 409 10.37 -20.85 -9.66
C GLU A 409 11.83 -20.51 -9.36
N ARG A 410 12.20 -20.41 -8.09
CA ARG A 410 13.45 -19.74 -7.68
C ARG A 410 14.45 -20.63 -6.95
N PHE A 411 14.03 -21.71 -6.30
CA PHE A 411 14.94 -22.52 -5.49
C PHE A 411 15.89 -23.34 -6.37
N ASP A 412 17.15 -23.36 -5.99
CA ASP A 412 18.13 -24.29 -6.55
C ASP A 412 18.03 -25.64 -5.83
N LEU A 413 17.55 -26.66 -6.55
CA LEU A 413 17.42 -28.03 -6.01
C LEU A 413 18.76 -28.76 -5.82
N GLU A 414 19.89 -28.08 -6.08
CA GLU A 414 21.23 -28.50 -5.68
C GLU A 414 21.68 -27.83 -4.37
N ASP A 415 21.10 -26.70 -3.98
CA ASP A 415 21.37 -26.01 -2.73
C ASP A 415 20.63 -26.69 -1.55
N LEU A 416 21.34 -26.86 -0.43
CA LEU A 416 20.81 -27.60 0.72
C LEU A 416 19.82 -26.79 1.55
N ASP A 417 19.97 -25.47 1.61
CA ASP A 417 19.09 -24.59 2.38
C ASP A 417 17.76 -24.44 1.63
N ASP A 418 17.82 -24.24 0.32
CA ASP A 418 16.64 -24.23 -0.57
C ASP A 418 15.87 -25.55 -0.51
N LEU A 419 16.55 -26.70 -0.61
CA LEU A 419 15.91 -28.01 -0.45
C LEU A 419 15.26 -28.16 0.94
N ALA A 420 15.89 -27.62 1.99
CA ALA A 420 15.34 -27.71 3.33
C ALA A 420 14.06 -26.88 3.47
N SER A 421 14.08 -25.64 2.98
CA SER A 421 12.93 -24.76 2.92
C SER A 421 11.80 -25.34 2.08
N PHE A 422 12.11 -25.95 0.93
CA PHE A 422 11.11 -26.60 0.07
C PHE A 422 10.40 -27.75 0.82
N ALA A 423 11.16 -28.57 1.55
CA ALA A 423 10.58 -29.66 2.34
C ALA A 423 9.63 -29.14 3.44
N ILE A 424 9.96 -28.02 4.07
CA ILE A 424 9.10 -27.38 5.08
C ILE A 424 7.81 -26.84 4.46
N ILE A 425 7.90 -26.15 3.33
CA ILE A 425 6.72 -25.62 2.60
C ILE A 425 5.79 -26.77 2.19
N ALA A 426 6.34 -27.84 1.60
CA ALA A 426 5.56 -29.02 1.25
C ALA A 426 4.93 -29.69 2.48
N LEU A 427 5.64 -29.74 3.61
CA LEU A 427 5.08 -30.26 4.86
C LEU A 427 3.88 -29.42 5.33
N ARG A 428 3.98 -28.08 5.29
CA ARG A 428 2.90 -27.16 5.69
C ARG A 428 1.66 -27.28 4.81
N LEU A 429 1.84 -27.48 3.50
CA LEU A 429 0.74 -27.79 2.58
C LEU A 429 0.08 -29.13 2.94
N GLY A 430 0.88 -30.17 3.18
CA GLY A 430 0.37 -31.47 3.64
C GLY A 430 -0.50 -31.36 4.90
N GLU A 431 0.00 -30.65 5.92
CA GLU A 431 -0.71 -30.39 7.17
C GLU A 431 -2.02 -29.60 6.97
N SER A 432 -2.01 -28.61 6.08
CA SER A 432 -3.16 -27.75 5.79
C SER A 432 -4.26 -28.48 5.04
N TYR A 433 -3.90 -29.29 4.02
CA TYR A 433 -4.86 -30.12 3.31
C TYR A 433 -5.37 -31.29 4.18
N GLU A 434 -4.54 -31.89 5.03
CA GLU A 434 -5.01 -32.88 6.01
C GLU A 434 -6.04 -32.28 6.97
N ARG A 435 -5.84 -31.04 7.44
CA ARG A 435 -6.81 -30.33 8.29
C ARG A 435 -8.16 -30.17 7.57
N ARG A 436 -8.17 -29.82 6.28
CA ARG A 436 -9.41 -29.77 5.48
C ARG A 436 -10.13 -31.11 5.44
N VAL A 437 -9.41 -32.23 5.34
CA VAL A 437 -10.00 -33.57 5.43
C VAL A 437 -10.67 -33.79 6.78
N GLN A 438 -10.01 -33.39 7.88
CA GLN A 438 -10.55 -33.49 9.23
C GLN A 438 -11.81 -32.62 9.42
N ASP A 439 -11.84 -31.46 8.78
CA ASP A 439 -12.98 -30.53 8.79
C ASP A 439 -14.12 -30.96 7.83
N GLY A 440 -13.92 -32.03 7.05
CA GLY A 440 -14.90 -32.55 6.10
C GLY A 440 -15.02 -31.76 4.80
N LEU A 441 -14.03 -30.92 4.48
CA LEU A 441 -13.98 -30.08 3.28
C LEU A 441 -13.25 -30.80 2.15
N ASP A 442 -13.96 -31.05 1.04
CA ASP A 442 -13.43 -31.67 -0.18
C ASP A 442 -12.57 -32.92 0.07
N SER A 443 -12.95 -33.76 1.05
CA SER A 443 -12.07 -34.74 1.69
C SER A 443 -11.33 -35.70 0.75
N ALA A 444 -11.91 -36.03 -0.40
CA ALA A 444 -11.23 -36.87 -1.41
C ALA A 444 -10.10 -36.12 -2.12
N GLN A 445 -10.38 -34.90 -2.61
CA GLN A 445 -9.38 -34.08 -3.31
C GLN A 445 -8.34 -33.50 -2.35
N ALA A 446 -8.79 -32.97 -1.21
CA ALA A 446 -7.90 -32.48 -0.16
C ALA A 446 -7.02 -33.63 0.38
N GLY A 447 -7.56 -34.84 0.50
CA GLY A 447 -6.79 -36.00 0.94
C GLY A 447 -5.71 -36.44 -0.03
N ASP A 448 -5.98 -36.37 -1.34
CA ASP A 448 -4.98 -36.65 -2.38
C ASP A 448 -3.88 -35.59 -2.42
N PHE A 449 -4.23 -34.29 -2.32
CA PHE A 449 -3.24 -33.21 -2.21
C PHE A 449 -2.38 -33.33 -0.95
N ALA A 450 -2.99 -33.62 0.21
CA ALA A 450 -2.26 -33.82 1.45
C ALA A 450 -1.23 -34.96 1.30
N PHE A 451 -1.64 -36.08 0.69
CA PHE A 451 -0.75 -37.20 0.41
C PHE A 451 0.43 -36.80 -0.48
N MET A 452 0.18 -36.12 -1.59
CA MET A 452 1.23 -35.70 -2.53
C MET A 452 2.25 -34.76 -1.89
N HIS A 453 1.80 -33.77 -1.12
CA HIS A 453 2.68 -32.83 -0.45
C HIS A 453 3.48 -33.47 0.68
N TYR A 454 2.88 -34.39 1.46
CA TYR A 454 3.63 -35.18 2.44
C TYR A 454 4.68 -36.10 1.80
N ALA A 455 4.35 -36.75 0.67
CA ALA A 455 5.29 -37.61 -0.04
C ALA A 455 6.49 -36.81 -0.56
N MET A 456 6.22 -35.64 -1.16
CA MET A 456 7.26 -34.72 -1.61
C MET A 456 8.13 -34.23 -0.45
N ALA A 457 7.52 -33.77 0.65
CA ALA A 457 8.24 -33.33 1.84
C ALA A 457 9.14 -34.45 2.40
N ALA A 458 8.65 -35.68 2.49
CA ALA A 458 9.42 -36.82 2.97
C ALA A 458 10.62 -37.12 2.06
N THR A 459 10.42 -37.14 0.74
CA THR A 459 11.49 -37.40 -0.23
C THR A 459 12.59 -36.35 -0.16
N ILE A 460 12.23 -35.07 -0.15
CA ILE A 460 13.19 -33.96 -0.09
C ILE A 460 13.91 -33.96 1.27
N ALA A 461 13.16 -34.08 2.38
CA ALA A 461 13.76 -34.11 3.72
C ALA A 461 14.70 -35.31 3.91
N GLU A 462 14.39 -36.48 3.35
CA GLU A 462 15.30 -37.64 3.39
C GLU A 462 16.59 -37.37 2.62
N ARG A 463 16.52 -36.67 1.47
CA ARG A 463 17.71 -36.25 0.72
C ARG A 463 18.56 -35.27 1.52
N VAL A 464 17.96 -34.24 2.12
CA VAL A 464 18.65 -33.24 2.94
C VAL A 464 19.33 -33.87 4.16
N VAL A 465 18.63 -34.77 4.88
CA VAL A 465 19.19 -35.50 6.03
C VAL A 465 20.36 -36.40 5.61
N ARG A 466 20.27 -37.08 4.46
CA ARG A 466 21.36 -37.92 3.93
C ARG A 466 22.61 -37.12 3.56
N LEU A 467 22.44 -35.89 3.07
CA LEU A 467 23.53 -34.99 2.66
C LEU A 467 24.19 -34.26 3.84
N GLY A 468 23.69 -34.42 5.07
CA GLY A 468 24.41 -34.07 6.29
C GLY A 468 23.79 -32.93 7.11
N ALA A 469 22.70 -32.32 6.65
CA ALA A 469 21.95 -31.34 7.44
C ALA A 469 21.10 -32.07 8.50
N ARG A 470 21.54 -32.05 9.76
CA ARG A 470 20.83 -32.71 10.88
C ARG A 470 19.50 -32.04 11.28
N ALA A 471 19.15 -30.91 10.66
CA ALA A 471 18.03 -30.06 11.08
C ALA A 471 16.64 -30.67 10.79
N LEU A 472 16.45 -31.42 9.69
CA LEU A 472 15.12 -31.89 9.24
C LEU A 472 14.67 -33.27 9.76
N GLY A 473 15.33 -33.81 10.78
CA GLY A 473 15.01 -35.15 11.27
C GLY A 473 13.59 -35.27 11.85
N LYS A 474 13.03 -34.19 12.39
CA LYS A 474 11.66 -34.16 12.92
C LYS A 474 10.65 -34.05 11.79
N GLU A 475 10.90 -33.15 10.85
CA GLU A 475 10.08 -32.83 9.69
C GLU A 475 9.94 -34.05 8.77
N LEU A 476 11.03 -34.80 8.56
CA LEU A 476 11.00 -36.07 7.83
C LEU A 476 10.04 -37.09 8.46
N ARG A 477 10.06 -37.23 9.80
CA ARG A 477 9.14 -38.15 10.49
C ARG A 477 7.70 -37.70 10.37
N LEU A 478 7.43 -36.40 10.56
CA LEU A 478 6.09 -35.83 10.41
C LEU A 478 5.54 -36.07 8.99
N ALA A 479 6.38 -35.88 7.97
CA ALA A 479 6.02 -36.13 6.58
C ALA A 479 5.73 -37.61 6.32
N GLN A 480 6.59 -38.52 6.80
CA GLN A 480 6.38 -39.97 6.66
C GLN A 480 5.09 -40.44 7.34
N ASP A 481 4.83 -39.98 8.56
CA ASP A 481 3.59 -40.28 9.27
C ASP A 481 2.38 -39.70 8.52
N GLY A 482 2.51 -38.52 7.91
CA GLY A 482 1.49 -37.89 7.07
C GLY A 482 1.17 -38.70 5.82
N VAL A 483 2.20 -39.23 5.13
CA VAL A 483 2.03 -40.15 4.00
C VAL A 483 1.20 -41.36 4.41
N GLU A 484 1.52 -41.98 5.55
CA GLU A 484 0.78 -43.15 6.04
C GLU A 484 -0.69 -42.82 6.34
N ARG A 485 -0.96 -41.68 6.99
CA ARG A 485 -2.32 -41.23 7.32
C ARG A 485 -3.15 -40.92 6.08
N MET A 486 -2.55 -40.27 5.09
CA MET A 486 -3.27 -39.79 3.89
C MET A 486 -3.32 -40.80 2.74
N ARG A 487 -2.54 -41.88 2.80
CA ARG A 487 -2.53 -42.97 1.79
C ARG A 487 -3.92 -43.52 1.39
N PRO A 488 -4.90 -43.67 2.30
CA PRO A 488 -6.24 -44.14 1.92
C PRO A 488 -7.00 -43.21 0.96
N TYR A 489 -6.60 -41.93 0.89
CA TYR A 489 -7.19 -40.90 0.03
C TYR A 489 -6.43 -40.72 -1.29
N ALA A 490 -5.25 -41.33 -1.42
CA ALA A 490 -4.37 -41.17 -2.58
C ALA A 490 -4.97 -41.78 -3.85
N SER A 491 -4.92 -41.00 -4.94
CA SER A 491 -5.31 -41.47 -6.26
C SER A 491 -4.32 -42.53 -6.78
N PRO A 492 -4.73 -43.39 -7.75
CA PRO A 492 -3.82 -44.33 -8.38
C PRO A 492 -2.58 -43.66 -9.00
N GLU A 493 -2.75 -42.45 -9.53
CA GLU A 493 -1.69 -41.65 -10.15
C GLU A 493 -0.69 -41.15 -9.09
N SER A 494 -1.19 -40.64 -7.96
CA SER A 494 -0.38 -40.21 -6.81
C SER A 494 0.45 -41.35 -6.22
N LEU A 495 -0.14 -42.55 -6.11
CA LEU A 495 0.55 -43.76 -5.63
C LEU A 495 1.62 -44.27 -6.60
N GLU A 496 1.47 -43.98 -7.90
CA GLU A 496 2.48 -44.30 -8.91
C GLU A 496 3.64 -43.31 -8.84
N HIS A 497 3.35 -42.01 -8.66
CA HIS A 497 4.34 -40.94 -8.52
C HIS A 497 5.21 -41.10 -7.26
N GLU A 498 4.64 -41.55 -6.14
CA GLU A 498 5.37 -41.83 -4.90
C GLU A 498 6.47 -42.91 -5.06
N ARG A 499 6.30 -43.84 -6.02
CA ARG A 499 7.23 -44.96 -6.23
C ARG A 499 8.39 -44.61 -7.16
N MET A 500 8.27 -43.50 -7.90
CA MET A 500 9.28 -42.99 -8.83
C MET A 500 10.26 -42.09 -8.08
#